data_AF-A0A838QW85-F1
#
_entry.id   AF-A0A838QW85-F1
#
_cell.length_a   1.000
_cell.length_b   1.000
_cell.length_c   1.000
_cell.angle_alpha   90.00
_cell.angle_beta   90.00
_cell.angle_gamma   90.00
#
_symmetry.space_group_name_H-M   'P 1'
#
loop_
_entity.id
_entity.type
_entity.pdbx_description
1 polymer ?
#
loop_
_entity_poly.entity_id
_entity_poly.type
_entity_poly.pdbx_seq_one_letter_code
_entity_poly.pdbx_strand_id
1 'polypeptide(L)'
;MRHELRKRLGDERYELWLGSQTSLELDAQTLRVRCTSKAEVQWFRRKLCAALTECATGVFGETPEILFEWAGETQRTLDFTATSEAKTASGGVAVLEAPTTLAAVVTQVDVVARGEQIAKRPRYSFEDFVVGVANRLAAQAAREVAQQPGRFSPLLMYGSAGTGKSHLLSAVAQHARRSRSRVRVLQVTAEQFTSQFLEALERRALPGFRQKMRTLDVLLIDDVHFLAGKKATLEELLYTIDALHARGGQVVLVSDRATAELQSVSADLASRVSAGLSVALDPPDYETRVGIVRAMAVRMQIPLEDDVISRVAQQVVGSGRLLSGAINRLVAASMAVGKPITVELAEPVIAEFCRQHTPQVRLADIQRAVCEVFGVESSSLKSQRKTRAVAEPRMLAMWLARRYTRAALSEIGDFFGRRSHSTVVSAQKKFDKLISAHGEMVVGDQVCQVEEAVRRI
;
A
#
# COMPACT_ATOMS: atom_id res chain seq x y z
N MET A 1 9.92 20.42 30.02
CA MET A 1 8.81 19.69 29.36
C MET A 1 9.15 18.24 28.97
N ARG A 2 10.10 17.97 28.05
CA ARG A 2 10.44 16.59 27.65
C ARG A 2 10.86 15.69 28.82
N HIS A 3 11.63 16.22 29.76
CA HIS A 3 12.02 15.52 30.99
C HIS A 3 10.83 15.18 31.91
N GLU A 4 9.86 16.09 32.01
CA GLU A 4 8.66 15.91 32.86
C GLU A 4 7.68 14.91 32.23
N LEU A 5 7.53 14.94 30.91
CA LEU A 5 6.80 13.93 30.14
C LEU A 5 7.46 12.55 30.26
N ARG A 6 8.80 12.48 30.25
CA ARG A 6 9.54 11.21 30.48
C ARG A 6 9.26 10.63 31.86
N LYS A 7 9.33 11.44 32.92
CA LYS A 7 9.02 11.00 34.29
C LYS A 7 7.60 10.47 34.43
N ARG A 8 6.63 11.11 33.77
CA ARG A 8 5.20 10.77 33.90
C ARG A 8 4.77 9.60 33.03
N LEU A 9 5.30 9.53 31.80
CA LEU A 9 4.99 8.44 30.86
C LEU A 9 5.86 7.20 31.12
N GLY A 10 7.03 7.36 31.74
CA GLY A 10 8.09 6.35 31.78
C GLY A 10 8.94 6.41 30.51
N ASP A 11 10.24 6.15 30.64
CA ASP A 11 11.20 6.28 29.53
C ASP A 11 10.83 5.41 28.32
N GLU A 12 10.38 4.18 28.56
CA GLU A 12 9.94 3.26 27.49
C GLU A 12 8.72 3.80 26.72
N ARG A 13 7.71 4.37 27.40
CA ARG A 13 6.51 4.90 26.73
C ARG A 13 6.78 6.24 26.06
N TYR A 14 7.64 7.06 26.66
CA TYR A 14 8.05 8.32 26.08
C TYR A 14 8.78 8.09 24.75
N GLU A 15 9.70 7.13 24.68
CA GLU A 15 10.38 6.80 23.41
C GLU A 15 9.44 6.13 22.39
N LEU A 16 8.50 5.31 22.85
CA LEU A 16 7.48 4.67 22.01
C LEU A 16 6.50 5.67 21.38
N TRP A 17 6.10 6.72 22.12
CA TRP A 17 5.07 7.66 21.69
C TRP A 17 5.62 8.97 21.13
N LEU A 18 6.74 9.47 21.66
CA LEU A 18 7.35 10.75 21.26
C LEU A 18 8.74 10.52 20.66
N GLY A 19 8.96 9.36 20.05
CA GLY A 19 10.22 8.99 19.39
C GLY A 19 10.67 10.00 18.32
N SER A 20 11.83 9.75 17.72
CA SER A 20 12.61 10.67 16.86
C SER A 20 11.88 11.43 15.74
N GLN A 21 10.61 11.11 15.44
CA GLN A 21 9.81 11.72 14.38
C GLN A 21 8.73 12.70 14.89
N THR A 22 8.51 12.82 16.21
CA THR A 22 7.56 13.78 16.79
C THR A 22 8.31 14.99 17.33
N SER A 23 8.13 16.16 16.71
CA SER A 23 8.74 17.42 17.22
C SER A 23 7.75 18.17 18.10
N LEU A 24 8.16 18.43 19.34
CA LEU A 24 7.51 19.38 20.24
C LEU A 24 8.20 20.73 20.10
N GLU A 25 7.48 21.72 19.61
CA GLU A 25 7.91 23.12 19.52
C GLU A 25 6.99 23.98 20.38
N LEU A 26 7.55 24.92 21.12
CA LEU A 26 6.81 25.87 21.94
C LEU A 26 7.02 27.27 21.35
N ASP A 27 5.91 27.91 20.99
CA ASP A 27 5.84 29.35 20.71
C ASP A 27 5.11 30.02 21.87
N ALA A 28 5.25 31.34 22.05
CA ALA A 28 4.99 32.09 23.30
C ALA A 28 3.78 31.65 24.17
N GLN A 29 2.67 31.17 23.59
CA GLN A 29 1.53 30.58 24.31
C GLN A 29 0.96 29.29 23.66
N THR A 30 1.67 28.69 22.70
CA THR A 30 1.18 27.54 21.93
C THR A 30 2.20 26.41 21.88
N LEU A 31 1.77 25.21 22.28
CA LEU A 31 2.55 23.99 22.13
C LEU A 31 2.18 23.29 20.82
N ARG A 32 3.09 23.30 19.85
CA ARG A 32 2.93 22.59 18.58
C ARG A 32 3.50 21.18 18.66
N VAL A 33 2.65 20.19 18.39
CA VAL A 33 3.00 18.77 18.33
C VAL A 33 2.94 18.33 16.87
N ARG A 34 4.09 18.21 16.20
CA ARG A 34 4.11 17.74 14.80
C ARG A 34 4.16 16.22 14.73
N CYS A 35 3.24 15.65 13.96
CA CYS A 35 3.09 14.21 13.76
C CYS A 35 3.27 13.83 12.27
N THR A 36 3.55 12.56 12.00
CA THR A 36 3.86 12.07 10.65
C THR A 36 2.64 11.62 9.85
N SER A 37 1.51 11.36 10.51
CA SER A 37 0.25 11.00 9.87
C SER A 37 -0.99 11.70 10.48
N LYS A 38 -2.06 11.86 9.69
CA LYS A 38 -3.36 12.39 10.18
C LYS A 38 -4.01 11.47 11.23
N ALA A 39 -3.74 10.16 11.18
CA ALA A 39 -4.24 9.20 12.16
C ALA A 39 -3.53 9.34 13.52
N GLU A 40 -2.22 9.59 13.50
CA GLU A 40 -1.44 9.93 14.71
C GLU A 40 -1.97 11.20 15.36
N VAL A 41 -2.24 12.27 14.60
CA VAL A 41 -2.81 13.52 15.12
C VAL A 41 -4.10 13.27 15.92
N GLN A 42 -5.03 12.48 15.37
CA GLN A 42 -6.28 12.15 16.07
C GLN A 42 -6.03 11.30 17.32
N TRP A 43 -5.07 10.37 17.27
CA TRP A 43 -4.70 9.54 18.40
C TRP A 43 -4.05 10.35 19.53
N PHE A 44 -3.07 11.20 19.22
CA PHE A 44 -2.40 12.10 20.16
C PHE A 44 -3.40 13.07 20.80
N ARG A 45 -4.29 13.66 20.00
CA ARG A 45 -5.35 14.55 20.50
C ARG A 45 -6.29 13.85 21.49
N ARG A 46 -6.57 12.57 21.29
CA ARG A 46 -7.49 11.81 22.17
C ARG A 46 -6.82 11.23 23.41
N LYS A 47 -5.52 10.88 23.34
CA LYS A 47 -4.83 10.13 24.41
C LYS A 47 -3.76 10.91 25.16
N LEU A 48 -3.09 11.84 24.50
CA LEU A 48 -1.97 12.61 25.07
C LEU A 48 -2.31 14.06 25.37
N CYS A 49 -3.44 14.59 24.90
CA CYS A 49 -3.83 15.97 25.18
C CYS A 49 -3.87 16.29 26.68
N ALA A 50 -4.53 15.46 27.50
CA ALA A 50 -4.61 15.69 28.94
C ALA A 50 -3.23 15.66 29.63
N ALA A 51 -2.39 14.68 29.28
CA ALA A 51 -1.04 14.56 29.84
C ALA A 51 -0.13 15.72 29.39
N LEU A 52 -0.26 16.19 28.15
CA LEU A 52 0.48 17.33 27.63
C LEU A 52 0.03 18.63 28.27
N THR A 53 -1.29 18.84 28.46
CA THR A 53 -1.84 20.01 29.13
C THR A 53 -1.34 20.07 30.58
N GLU A 54 -1.46 18.99 31.35
CA GLU A 54 -1.00 18.97 32.75
C GLU A 54 0.51 19.16 32.88
N CYS A 55 1.32 18.52 32.01
CA CYS A 55 2.76 18.73 32.00
C CYS A 55 3.14 20.14 31.53
N ALA A 56 2.37 20.75 30.63
CA ALA A 56 2.60 22.12 30.21
C ALA A 56 2.25 23.11 31.34
N THR A 57 1.10 22.96 31.99
CA THR A 57 0.70 23.78 33.15
C THR A 57 1.70 23.64 34.30
N GLY A 58 2.20 22.44 34.57
CA GLY A 58 3.19 22.22 35.63
C GLY A 58 4.57 22.81 35.34
N VAL A 59 4.93 23.00 34.07
CA VAL A 59 6.24 23.53 33.67
C VAL A 59 6.20 25.03 33.39
N PHE A 60 5.08 25.54 32.87
CA PHE A 60 4.95 26.92 32.38
C PHE A 60 4.01 27.79 33.24
N GLY A 61 3.30 27.23 34.22
CA GLY A 61 2.39 27.97 35.11
C GLY A 61 1.05 28.40 34.49
N GLU A 62 0.96 28.42 33.16
CA GLU A 62 -0.25 28.70 32.39
C GLU A 62 -0.64 27.48 31.52
N THR A 63 -1.89 27.40 31.07
CA THR A 63 -2.37 26.36 30.15
C THR A 63 -2.16 26.80 28.69
N PRO A 64 -1.07 26.39 28.01
CA PRO A 64 -0.87 26.75 26.61
C PRO A 64 -1.89 26.04 25.71
N GLU A 65 -2.24 26.68 24.60
CA GLU A 65 -3.04 26.07 23.55
C GLU A 65 -2.22 24.96 22.88
N ILE A 66 -2.77 23.75 22.77
CA ILE A 66 -2.06 22.60 22.16
C ILE A 66 -2.55 22.42 20.74
N LEU A 67 -1.65 22.61 19.78
CA LEU A 67 -1.94 22.51 18.36
C LEU A 67 -1.23 21.30 17.76
N PHE A 68 -2.00 20.35 17.23
CA PHE A 68 -1.47 19.15 16.60
C PHE A 68 -1.38 19.36 15.09
N GLU A 69 -0.17 19.38 14.55
CA GLU A 69 0.09 19.61 13.13
C GLU A 69 0.57 18.32 12.46
N TRP A 70 0.12 18.10 11.23
CA TRP A 70 0.65 17.03 10.40
C TRP A 70 1.72 17.61 9.47
N ALA A 71 2.93 17.03 9.47
CA ALA A 71 4.08 17.51 8.70
C ALA A 71 3.99 17.24 7.18
N GLY A 72 2.79 17.26 6.61
CA GLY A 72 2.50 16.89 5.23
C GLY A 72 1.62 17.87 4.48
N GLU A 73 1.58 19.16 4.83
CA GLU A 73 0.93 20.14 3.96
C GLU A 73 1.54 21.53 4.13
N THR A 74 2.48 21.88 3.24
CA THR A 74 2.82 23.27 2.97
C THR A 74 1.67 23.88 2.19
N GLN A 75 0.65 24.39 2.88
CA GLN A 75 -0.34 25.27 2.24
C GLN A 75 -0.06 26.72 2.63
N ARG A 76 0.43 27.44 1.62
CA ARG A 76 0.39 28.89 1.49
C ARG A 76 -1.03 29.39 1.80
N THR A 77 -1.19 30.12 2.88
CA THR A 77 -2.35 30.99 3.07
C THR A 77 -2.19 32.16 2.09
N LEU A 78 -2.93 32.07 0.98
CA LEU A 78 -3.27 33.23 0.19
C LEU A 78 -4.46 33.90 0.87
N ASP A 79 -4.29 35.19 1.14
CA ASP A 79 -5.30 36.11 1.62
C ASP A 79 -6.57 36.02 0.79
N PHE A 80 -7.72 35.90 1.46
CA PHE A 80 -8.97 36.41 0.92
C PHE A 80 -9.72 37.15 2.02
N THR A 81 -9.70 38.47 1.87
CA THR A 81 -10.59 39.41 2.53
C THR A 81 -12.03 39.14 2.11
N ALA A 82 -12.92 38.98 3.08
CA ALA A 82 -14.35 39.16 2.89
C ALA A 82 -14.97 39.73 4.16
N THR A 83 -15.16 41.05 4.11
CA THR A 83 -16.08 41.87 4.90
C THR A 83 -17.50 41.30 4.83
N SER A 84 -18.23 41.24 5.96
CA SER A 84 -19.62 41.72 6.09
C SER A 84 -20.24 41.33 7.45
N GLU A 85 -20.34 42.33 8.32
CA GLU A 85 -21.51 42.78 9.11
C GLU A 85 -22.58 41.80 9.65
N ALA A 86 -22.66 41.81 11.00
CA ALA A 86 -23.84 42.18 11.82
C ALA A 86 -25.08 41.26 11.91
N LYS A 87 -25.31 40.69 13.11
CA LYS A 87 -26.36 41.11 14.09
C LYS A 87 -26.69 40.01 15.13
N THR A 88 -26.52 40.39 16.40
CA THR A 88 -27.37 40.14 17.58
C THR A 88 -28.51 39.11 17.48
N ALA A 89 -28.55 38.14 18.43
CA ALA A 89 -29.48 38.18 19.57
C ALA A 89 -29.41 36.90 20.45
N SER A 90 -29.30 37.17 21.75
CA SER A 90 -29.71 36.43 22.96
C SER A 90 -30.44 35.07 22.87
N GLY A 91 -30.06 34.18 23.80
CA GLY A 91 -31.03 33.55 24.70
C GLY A 91 -30.87 32.05 24.96
N GLY A 92 -30.77 31.67 26.24
CA GLY A 92 -31.36 30.40 26.73
C GLY A 92 -30.40 29.36 27.30
N VAL A 93 -30.35 29.32 28.64
CA VAL A 93 -29.71 28.32 29.51
C VAL A 93 -30.54 27.03 29.55
N ALA A 94 -29.89 25.84 29.62
CA ALA A 94 -30.37 24.72 30.45
C ALA A 94 -29.26 23.67 30.66
N VAL A 95 -28.83 23.55 31.91
CA VAL A 95 -28.03 22.46 32.50
C VAL A 95 -28.96 21.31 32.89
N LEU A 96 -28.37 20.12 33.14
CA LEU A 96 -28.86 18.91 33.85
C LEU A 96 -29.01 17.70 32.90
N GLU A 97 -28.65 16.45 33.22
CA GLU A 97 -27.83 15.78 34.23
C GLU A 97 -27.81 14.31 33.76
N ALA A 98 -26.73 13.57 34.01
CA ALA A 98 -26.66 12.13 33.77
C ALA A 98 -27.21 11.35 34.98
N PRO A 99 -27.78 10.15 34.79
CA PRO A 99 -27.84 9.17 35.86
C PRO A 99 -26.90 7.99 35.59
N THR A 100 -25.96 7.82 36.52
CA THR A 100 -25.31 6.55 36.89
C THR A 100 -26.33 5.78 37.75
N THR A 101 -26.65 4.51 37.53
CA THR A 101 -26.06 3.34 38.21
C THR A 101 -26.99 2.15 37.98
N LEU A 102 -26.45 0.93 37.88
CA LEU A 102 -26.75 -0.17 38.82
C LEU A 102 -26.00 -1.45 38.41
N ALA A 103 -25.46 -2.09 39.45
CA ALA A 103 -24.67 -3.30 39.40
C ALA A 103 -25.53 -4.57 39.55
N ALA A 104 -24.91 -5.68 39.12
CA ALA A 104 -25.19 -7.09 39.42
C ALA A 104 -26.45 -7.74 38.81
N VAL A 105 -26.24 -8.82 38.05
CA VAL A 105 -26.54 -10.21 38.47
C VAL A 105 -25.76 -11.14 37.52
N VAL A 106 -25.00 -12.07 38.12
CA VAL A 106 -24.34 -13.20 37.45
C VAL A 106 -25.40 -14.26 37.15
N THR A 107 -25.48 -14.71 35.90
CA THR A 107 -26.05 -16.03 35.56
C THR A 107 -25.19 -16.67 34.47
N GLN A 108 -24.58 -17.80 34.83
CA GLN A 108 -23.86 -18.68 33.91
C GLN A 108 -24.87 -19.37 32.98
N VAL A 109 -24.66 -19.29 31.66
CA VAL A 109 -25.05 -20.33 30.70
C VAL A 109 -24.05 -20.34 29.54
N ASP A 110 -23.37 -21.48 29.36
CA ASP A 110 -22.57 -21.83 28.20
C ASP A 110 -23.39 -21.82 26.90
N VAL A 111 -23.13 -20.88 25.98
CA VAL A 111 -23.28 -21.08 24.52
C VAL A 111 -22.30 -20.16 23.78
N VAL A 112 -21.12 -20.67 23.42
CA VAL A 112 -20.21 -19.99 22.48
C VAL A 112 -20.74 -20.19 21.05
N ALA A 113 -21.72 -19.39 20.66
CA ALA A 113 -22.11 -19.18 19.27
C ALA A 113 -22.98 -17.93 19.13
N ARG A 114 -22.36 -16.80 18.73
CA ARG A 114 -22.88 -15.65 17.97
C ARG A 114 -21.84 -14.52 18.16
N GLY A 115 -20.96 -14.26 17.21
CA GLY A 115 -21.34 -13.80 15.88
C GLY A 115 -21.80 -12.35 15.96
N GLU A 116 -20.96 -11.46 16.51
CA GLU A 116 -21.06 -10.04 16.21
C GLU A 116 -21.06 -9.91 14.68
N GLN A 117 -22.06 -9.20 14.16
CA GLN A 117 -22.14 -8.85 12.75
C GLN A 117 -21.02 -7.86 12.40
N ILE A 118 -19.80 -8.38 12.31
CA ILE A 118 -18.75 -7.78 11.52
C ILE A 118 -19.31 -7.77 10.10
N ALA A 119 -19.57 -6.59 9.55
CA ALA A 119 -19.99 -6.38 8.16
C ALA A 119 -19.35 -7.46 7.29
N LYS A 120 -20.19 -8.33 6.67
CA LYS A 120 -19.73 -9.54 5.95
C LYS A 120 -18.61 -9.12 5.00
N ARG A 121 -17.35 -9.36 5.40
CA ARG A 121 -16.22 -9.16 4.50
C ARG A 121 -16.54 -9.95 3.22
N PRO A 122 -16.30 -9.40 2.02
CA PRO A 122 -16.45 -10.15 0.79
C PRO A 122 -15.70 -11.48 0.97
N ARG A 123 -16.44 -12.59 0.83
CA ARG A 123 -15.92 -13.93 1.07
C ARG A 123 -15.06 -14.31 -0.12
N TYR A 124 -13.76 -14.01 -0.05
CA TYR A 124 -12.80 -14.43 -1.06
C TYR A 124 -12.51 -15.92 -0.92
N SER A 125 -12.83 -16.68 -1.95
CA SER A 125 -12.69 -18.14 -2.00
C SER A 125 -11.72 -18.58 -3.10
N PHE A 126 -11.33 -19.86 -3.10
CA PHE A 126 -10.50 -20.40 -4.19
C PHE A 126 -11.28 -20.51 -5.50
N GLU A 127 -12.60 -20.68 -5.41
CA GLU A 127 -13.52 -20.77 -6.54
C GLU A 127 -13.64 -19.44 -7.28
N ASP A 128 -13.55 -18.32 -6.56
CA ASP A 128 -13.58 -16.97 -7.14
C ASP A 128 -12.20 -16.50 -7.67
N PHE A 129 -11.14 -17.27 -7.45
CA PHE A 129 -9.78 -16.88 -7.84
C PHE A 129 -9.44 -17.39 -9.24
N VAL A 130 -9.25 -16.47 -10.18
CA VAL A 130 -8.88 -16.80 -11.56
C VAL A 130 -7.40 -17.13 -11.63
N VAL A 131 -7.11 -18.38 -11.98
CA VAL A 131 -5.74 -18.89 -12.13
C VAL A 131 -5.23 -18.60 -13.54
N GLY A 132 -4.06 -17.97 -13.60
CA GLY A 132 -3.32 -17.65 -14.81
C GLY A 132 -1.87 -18.12 -14.73
N VAL A 133 -1.07 -17.90 -15.77
CA VAL A 133 0.36 -18.28 -15.75
C VAL A 133 1.09 -17.54 -14.62
N ALA A 134 0.84 -16.24 -14.48
CA ALA A 134 1.45 -15.33 -13.51
C ALA A 134 1.18 -15.64 -12.02
N ASN A 135 0.15 -16.44 -11.70
CA ASN A 135 -0.25 -16.72 -10.32
C ASN A 135 -0.45 -18.21 -10.02
N ARG A 136 -0.19 -19.10 -10.98
CA ARG A 136 -0.46 -20.54 -10.88
C ARG A 136 0.23 -21.19 -9.69
N LEU A 137 1.52 -20.92 -9.51
CA LEU A 137 2.31 -21.52 -8.45
C LEU A 137 1.81 -21.08 -7.07
N ALA A 138 1.54 -19.78 -6.89
CA ALA A 138 0.99 -19.25 -5.65
C ALA A 138 -0.40 -19.82 -5.34
N ALA A 139 -1.27 -19.91 -6.35
CA ALA A 139 -2.60 -20.52 -6.18
C ALA A 139 -2.51 -21.99 -5.77
N GLN A 140 -1.57 -22.75 -6.36
CA GLN A 140 -1.36 -24.15 -6.00
C GLN A 140 -0.79 -24.31 -4.59
N ALA A 141 0.23 -23.52 -4.24
CA ALA A 141 0.82 -23.52 -2.90
C ALA A 141 -0.24 -23.17 -1.84
N ALA A 142 -1.07 -22.15 -2.10
CA ALA A 142 -2.17 -21.76 -1.22
C ALA A 142 -3.19 -22.89 -1.03
N ARG A 143 -3.58 -23.60 -2.10
CA ARG A 143 -4.47 -24.77 -1.98
C ARG A 143 -3.83 -25.90 -1.18
N GLU A 144 -2.55 -26.18 -1.41
CA GLU A 144 -1.85 -27.25 -0.70
C GLU A 144 -1.79 -26.97 0.81
N VAL A 145 -1.42 -25.75 1.24
CA VAL A 145 -1.38 -25.41 2.68
C VAL A 145 -2.77 -25.35 3.32
N ALA A 146 -3.82 -25.12 2.52
CA ALA A 146 -5.20 -25.16 3.00
C ALA A 146 -5.69 -26.60 3.22
N GLN A 147 -5.26 -27.54 2.37
CA GLN A 147 -5.62 -28.97 2.45
C GLN A 147 -4.75 -29.72 3.47
N GLN A 148 -3.45 -29.40 3.52
CA GLN A 148 -2.45 -30.01 4.39
C GLN A 148 -1.67 -28.93 5.14
N PRO A 149 -2.26 -28.33 6.19
CA PRO A 149 -1.56 -27.37 7.05
C PRO A 149 -0.24 -27.94 7.59
N GLY A 150 0.84 -27.15 7.53
CA GLY A 150 2.16 -27.48 8.06
C GLY A 150 3.18 -27.88 6.99
N ARG A 151 2.73 -28.31 5.80
CA ARG A 151 3.61 -28.82 4.73
C ARG A 151 4.58 -27.78 4.16
N PHE A 152 4.13 -26.53 4.02
CA PHE A 152 4.94 -25.41 3.54
C PHE A 152 4.88 -24.26 4.56
N SER A 153 5.37 -24.49 5.77
CA SER A 153 5.30 -23.51 6.86
C SER A 153 6.70 -22.96 7.21
N PRO A 154 6.95 -21.64 7.10
CA PRO A 154 6.04 -20.60 6.61
C PRO A 154 5.88 -20.59 5.08
N LEU A 155 4.69 -20.24 4.60
CA LEU A 155 4.44 -19.88 3.20
C LEU A 155 4.45 -18.36 3.07
N LEU A 156 5.36 -17.78 2.29
CA LEU A 156 5.31 -16.38 1.89
C LEU A 156 4.75 -16.25 0.47
N MET A 157 3.68 -15.48 0.33
CA MET A 157 3.17 -14.99 -0.95
C MET A 157 3.52 -13.51 -1.11
N TYR A 158 4.25 -13.16 -2.16
CA TYR A 158 4.66 -11.77 -2.39
C TYR A 158 4.40 -11.28 -3.81
N GLY A 159 4.39 -9.97 -4.01
CA GLY A 159 4.14 -9.37 -5.32
C GLY A 159 3.55 -7.97 -5.20
N SER A 160 3.34 -7.28 -6.30
CA SER A 160 2.84 -5.89 -6.27
C SER A 160 1.38 -5.77 -5.76
N ALA A 161 0.95 -4.55 -5.46
CA ALA A 161 -0.40 -4.31 -4.98
C ALA A 161 -1.47 -4.78 -5.98
N GLY A 162 -2.42 -5.58 -5.51
CA GLY A 162 -3.55 -6.05 -6.33
C GLY A 162 -3.28 -7.26 -7.22
N THR A 163 -2.20 -8.01 -7.02
CA THR A 163 -1.92 -9.29 -7.71
C THR A 163 -2.71 -10.49 -7.15
N GLY A 164 -3.51 -10.28 -6.10
CA GLY A 164 -4.39 -11.31 -5.53
C GLY A 164 -3.89 -11.94 -4.23
N LYS A 165 -2.83 -11.42 -3.62
CA LYS A 165 -2.24 -11.97 -2.39
C LYS A 165 -3.24 -12.07 -1.22
N SER A 166 -3.91 -10.98 -0.87
CA SER A 166 -4.94 -10.98 0.18
C SER A 166 -6.15 -11.86 -0.17
N HIS A 167 -6.47 -12.02 -1.46
CA HIS A 167 -7.53 -12.94 -1.90
C HIS A 167 -7.12 -14.38 -1.58
N LEU A 168 -5.94 -14.82 -2.02
CA LEU A 168 -5.45 -16.17 -1.72
C LEU A 168 -5.32 -16.40 -0.22
N LEU A 169 -4.82 -15.43 0.54
CA LEU A 169 -4.76 -15.50 2.01
C LEU A 169 -6.15 -15.74 2.61
N SER A 170 -7.15 -14.98 2.19
CA SER A 170 -8.53 -15.18 2.65
C SER A 170 -9.13 -16.51 2.18
N ALA A 171 -8.78 -16.99 0.98
CA ALA A 171 -9.23 -18.28 0.47
C ALA A 171 -8.68 -19.45 1.31
N VAL A 172 -7.40 -19.40 1.69
CA VAL A 172 -6.80 -20.36 2.64
C VAL A 172 -7.57 -20.35 3.96
N ALA A 173 -7.80 -19.16 4.53
CA ALA A 173 -8.52 -19.02 5.79
C ALA A 173 -9.96 -19.55 5.72
N GLN A 174 -10.66 -19.29 4.61
CA GLN A 174 -12.02 -19.77 4.39
C GLN A 174 -12.07 -21.28 4.23
N HIS A 175 -11.14 -21.85 3.46
CA HIS A 175 -11.06 -23.29 3.25
C HIS A 175 -10.76 -24.03 4.57
N ALA A 176 -9.77 -23.56 5.33
CA ALA A 176 -9.42 -24.15 6.62
C ALA A 176 -10.59 -24.09 7.64
N ARG A 177 -11.37 -23.00 7.65
CA ARG A 177 -12.58 -22.86 8.50
C ARG A 177 -13.75 -23.74 8.05
N ARG A 178 -13.82 -24.11 6.77
CA ARG A 178 -14.87 -24.99 6.22
C ARG A 178 -14.55 -26.47 6.42
N SER A 179 -13.30 -26.80 6.74
CA SER A 179 -12.91 -28.18 7.06
C SER A 179 -13.75 -28.74 8.22
N ARG A 180 -14.06 -30.04 8.17
CA ARG A 180 -14.83 -30.74 9.22
C ARG A 180 -14.05 -30.89 10.52
N SER A 181 -12.72 -30.77 10.47
CA SER A 181 -11.88 -30.70 11.67
C SER A 181 -12.03 -29.32 12.32
N ARG A 182 -12.13 -29.26 13.66
CA ARG A 182 -12.17 -28.00 14.42
C ARG A 182 -10.80 -27.28 14.42
N VAL A 183 -10.38 -26.79 13.25
CA VAL A 183 -9.11 -26.08 13.06
C VAL A 183 -9.21 -24.66 13.62
N ARG A 184 -8.25 -24.26 14.45
CA ARG A 184 -8.12 -22.90 14.97
C ARG A 184 -7.37 -22.03 13.97
N VAL A 185 -8.11 -21.16 13.30
CA VAL A 185 -7.62 -20.34 12.19
C VAL A 185 -7.74 -18.86 12.54
N LEU A 186 -6.63 -18.12 12.48
CA LEU A 186 -6.62 -16.66 12.64
C LEU A 186 -6.07 -15.99 11.39
N GLN A 187 -6.83 -15.05 10.84
CA GLN A 187 -6.37 -14.14 9.79
C GLN A 187 -6.34 -12.71 10.37
N VAL A 188 -5.17 -12.07 10.32
CA VAL A 188 -4.94 -10.70 10.81
C VAL A 188 -4.03 -9.96 9.84
N THR A 189 -4.05 -8.63 9.86
CA THR A 189 -2.97 -7.83 9.27
C THR A 189 -1.79 -7.72 10.25
N ALA A 190 -0.61 -7.41 9.75
CA ALA A 190 0.55 -7.08 10.59
C ALA A 190 0.26 -5.95 11.58
N GLU A 191 -0.53 -4.95 11.16
CA GLU A 191 -1.00 -3.87 12.02
C GLU A 191 -1.92 -4.41 13.14
N GLN A 192 -2.91 -5.25 12.82
CA GLN A 192 -3.80 -5.86 13.82
C GLN A 192 -3.06 -6.77 14.80
N PHE A 193 -2.04 -7.47 14.33
CA PHE A 193 -1.14 -8.24 15.21
C PHE A 193 -0.39 -7.30 16.16
N THR A 194 0.16 -6.19 15.63
CA THR A 194 0.83 -5.15 16.42
C THR A 194 -0.11 -4.60 17.50
N SER A 195 -1.32 -4.18 17.13
CA SER A 195 -2.29 -3.60 18.06
C SER A 195 -2.69 -4.58 19.16
N GLN A 196 -2.95 -5.84 18.82
CA GLN A 196 -3.29 -6.87 19.82
C GLN A 196 -2.12 -7.16 20.77
N PHE A 197 -0.89 -7.17 20.26
CA PHE A 197 0.31 -7.34 21.09
C PHE A 197 0.49 -6.17 22.06
N LEU A 198 0.37 -4.93 21.57
CA LEU A 198 0.49 -3.73 22.40
C LEU A 198 -0.61 -3.65 23.47
N GLU A 199 -1.85 -3.97 23.11
CA GLU A 199 -2.97 -4.03 24.07
C GLU A 199 -2.73 -5.07 25.16
N ALA A 200 -2.21 -6.25 24.80
CA ALA A 200 -1.86 -7.29 25.76
C ALA A 200 -0.70 -6.88 26.67
N LEU A 201 0.28 -6.13 26.15
CA LEU A 201 1.38 -5.56 26.93
C LEU A 201 0.86 -4.52 27.94
N GLU A 202 0.02 -3.59 27.50
CA GLU A 202 -0.59 -2.56 28.34
C GLU A 202 -1.43 -3.16 29.49
N ARG A 203 -2.20 -4.21 29.20
CA ARG A 203 -3.06 -4.90 30.18
C ARG A 203 -2.35 -5.97 31.01
N ARG A 204 -1.03 -6.15 30.86
CA ARG A 204 -0.26 -7.24 31.49
C ARG A 204 -0.83 -8.64 31.20
N ALA A 205 -1.41 -8.82 30.01
CA ALA A 205 -2.08 -10.03 29.54
C ALA A 205 -1.29 -10.77 28.45
N LEU A 206 0.03 -10.57 28.36
CA LEU A 206 0.90 -11.26 27.39
C LEU A 206 0.79 -12.80 27.41
N PRO A 207 0.65 -13.48 28.58
CA PRO A 207 0.46 -14.93 28.58
C PRO A 207 -0.76 -15.37 27.79
N GLY A 208 -1.89 -14.66 27.93
CA GLY A 208 -3.12 -14.93 27.19
C GLY A 208 -2.99 -14.67 25.70
N PHE A 209 -2.30 -13.59 25.31
CA PHE A 209 -1.98 -13.33 23.90
C PHE A 209 -1.14 -14.46 23.29
N ARG A 210 -0.07 -14.87 23.96
CA ARG A 210 0.80 -15.97 23.51
C ARG A 210 0.05 -17.28 23.41
N GLN A 211 -0.78 -17.60 24.39
CA GLN A 211 -1.62 -18.80 24.36
C GLN A 211 -2.57 -18.75 23.15
N LYS A 212 -3.28 -17.63 22.94
CA LYS A 212 -4.18 -17.45 21.80
C LYS A 212 -3.46 -17.63 20.46
N MET A 213 -2.31 -16.98 20.27
CA MET A 213 -1.58 -16.99 18.99
C MET A 213 -0.86 -18.30 18.74
N ARG A 214 -0.16 -18.82 19.74
CA ARG A 214 0.69 -20.01 19.56
C ARG A 214 -0.12 -21.28 19.54
N THR A 215 -1.36 -21.30 20.03
CA THR A 215 -2.24 -22.48 19.92
C THR A 215 -2.97 -22.60 18.59
N LEU A 216 -2.80 -21.66 17.65
CA LEU A 216 -3.42 -21.77 16.34
C LEU A 216 -2.89 -22.97 15.56
N ASP A 217 -3.75 -23.52 14.71
CA ASP A 217 -3.35 -24.55 13.75
C ASP A 217 -2.98 -23.88 12.40
N VAL A 218 -3.60 -22.73 12.10
CA VAL A 218 -3.27 -21.87 10.94
C VAL A 218 -3.25 -20.39 11.34
N LEU A 219 -2.11 -19.73 11.17
CA LEU A 219 -1.92 -18.29 11.33
C LEU A 219 -1.66 -17.64 9.97
N LEU A 220 -2.52 -16.69 9.60
CA LEU A 220 -2.43 -15.95 8.34
C LEU A 220 -2.21 -14.46 8.64
N ILE A 221 -1.12 -13.90 8.11
CA ILE A 221 -0.73 -12.50 8.34
C ILE A 221 -0.62 -11.77 7.01
N ASP A 222 -1.44 -10.74 6.85
CA ASP A 222 -1.39 -9.85 5.69
C ASP A 222 -0.41 -8.68 5.92
N ASP A 223 0.17 -8.19 4.83
CA ASP A 223 1.04 -7.01 4.78
C ASP A 223 2.21 -6.97 5.79
N VAL A 224 3.02 -8.04 5.87
CA VAL A 224 4.12 -8.15 6.85
C VAL A 224 5.20 -7.06 6.73
N HIS A 225 5.29 -6.39 5.58
CA HIS A 225 6.21 -5.29 5.35
C HIS A 225 5.94 -4.07 6.26
N PHE A 226 4.73 -3.92 6.84
CA PHE A 226 4.43 -2.88 7.83
C PHE A 226 5.07 -3.12 9.21
N LEU A 227 5.75 -4.25 9.42
CA LEU A 227 6.53 -4.50 10.63
C LEU A 227 7.92 -3.83 10.59
N ALA A 228 8.30 -3.22 9.47
CA ALA A 228 9.54 -2.46 9.37
C ALA A 228 9.64 -1.41 10.49
N GLY A 229 10.75 -1.42 11.24
CA GLY A 229 10.97 -0.53 12.38
C GLY A 229 10.29 -0.95 13.69
N LYS A 230 9.35 -1.92 13.68
CA LYS A 230 8.61 -2.38 14.87
C LYS A 230 9.30 -3.57 15.55
N LYS A 231 10.52 -3.35 16.08
CA LYS A 231 11.40 -4.41 16.59
C LYS A 231 10.74 -5.38 17.58
N ALA A 232 10.08 -4.86 18.61
CA ALA A 232 9.45 -5.71 19.64
C ALA A 232 8.30 -6.57 19.09
N THR A 233 7.47 -6.00 18.21
CA THR A 233 6.37 -6.74 17.57
C THR A 233 6.88 -7.82 16.64
N LEU A 234 7.92 -7.50 15.86
CA LEU A 234 8.56 -8.44 14.96
C LEU A 234 9.18 -9.60 15.75
N GLU A 235 9.88 -9.32 16.85
CA GLU A 235 10.46 -10.34 17.71
C GLU A 235 9.38 -11.29 18.28
N GLU A 236 8.28 -10.75 18.81
CA GLU A 236 7.16 -11.58 19.28
C GLU A 236 6.51 -12.39 18.15
N LEU A 237 6.45 -11.85 16.93
CA LEU A 237 6.00 -12.60 15.76
C LEU A 237 6.96 -13.75 15.44
N LEU A 238 8.28 -13.53 15.44
CA LEU A 238 9.26 -14.57 15.16
C LEU A 238 9.14 -15.73 16.17
N TYR A 239 9.03 -15.43 17.47
CA TYR A 239 8.76 -16.46 18.49
C TYR A 239 7.42 -17.18 18.29
N THR A 240 6.40 -16.47 17.81
CA THR A 240 5.11 -17.07 17.48
C THR A 240 5.21 -18.02 16.29
N ILE A 241 5.96 -17.64 15.25
CA ILE A 241 6.24 -18.48 14.08
C ILE A 241 6.97 -19.75 14.52
N ASP A 242 8.04 -19.62 15.30
CA ASP A 242 8.83 -20.77 15.76
C ASP A 242 7.97 -21.74 16.59
N ALA A 243 7.16 -21.22 17.50
CA ALA A 243 6.26 -22.02 18.33
C ALA A 243 5.14 -22.71 17.55
N LEU A 244 4.69 -22.13 16.43
CA LEU A 244 3.73 -22.74 15.52
C LEU A 244 4.39 -23.75 14.59
N HIS A 245 5.60 -23.49 14.11
CA HIS A 245 6.34 -24.41 13.26
C HIS A 245 6.70 -25.70 14.03
N ALA A 246 7.19 -25.58 15.26
CA ALA A 246 7.58 -26.72 16.10
C ALA A 246 6.43 -27.72 16.41
N ARG A 247 5.17 -27.28 16.30
CA ARG A 247 3.97 -28.13 16.48
C ARG A 247 3.34 -28.62 15.17
N GLY A 248 3.94 -28.30 14.02
CA GLY A 248 3.36 -28.57 12.70
C GLY A 248 2.22 -27.62 12.28
N GLY A 249 2.09 -26.47 12.93
CA GLY A 249 1.12 -25.44 12.56
C GLY A 249 1.52 -24.71 11.27
N GLN A 250 0.52 -24.25 10.52
CA GLN A 250 0.74 -23.52 9.28
C GLN A 250 0.84 -22.02 9.54
N VAL A 251 1.90 -21.39 9.03
CA VAL A 251 2.02 -19.93 8.93
C VAL A 251 1.95 -19.52 7.47
N VAL A 252 1.07 -18.56 7.13
CA VAL A 252 1.02 -17.95 5.80
C VAL A 252 1.20 -16.45 5.94
N LEU A 253 2.19 -15.90 5.23
CA LEU A 253 2.56 -14.49 5.24
C LEU A 253 2.32 -13.90 3.85
N VAL A 254 1.86 -12.66 3.80
CA VAL A 254 1.74 -11.87 2.56
C VAL A 254 2.57 -10.61 2.65
N SER A 255 3.28 -10.28 1.58
CA SER A 255 4.14 -9.10 1.49
C SER A 255 4.07 -8.42 0.12
N ASP A 256 4.25 -7.10 0.08
CA ASP A 256 4.51 -6.38 -1.17
C ASP A 256 5.99 -6.48 -1.61
N ARG A 257 6.84 -6.99 -0.72
CA ARG A 257 8.29 -7.12 -0.90
C ARG A 257 8.71 -8.57 -1.06
N ALA A 258 9.67 -8.82 -1.96
CA ALA A 258 10.29 -10.11 -2.13
C ALA A 258 11.15 -10.51 -0.92
N THR A 259 11.50 -11.80 -0.81
CA THR A 259 12.29 -12.33 0.32
C THR A 259 13.63 -11.60 0.51
N ALA A 260 14.32 -11.26 -0.58
CA ALA A 260 15.57 -10.48 -0.50
C ALA A 260 15.35 -9.07 0.07
N GLU A 261 14.28 -8.40 -0.31
CA GLU A 261 13.92 -7.06 0.18
C GLU A 261 13.42 -7.08 1.63
N LEU A 262 12.85 -8.19 2.09
CA LEU A 262 12.46 -8.37 3.50
C LEU A 262 13.64 -8.36 4.45
N GLN A 263 14.89 -8.55 3.99
CA GLN A 263 16.08 -8.37 4.84
C GLN A 263 16.16 -6.95 5.44
N SER A 264 15.64 -5.94 4.72
CA SER A 264 15.51 -4.57 5.23
C SER A 264 14.48 -4.41 6.35
N VAL A 265 13.55 -5.36 6.45
CA VAL A 265 12.57 -5.46 7.55
C VAL A 265 13.20 -6.23 8.71
N SER A 266 13.74 -7.41 8.43
CA SER A 266 14.54 -8.21 9.35
C SER A 266 15.21 -9.40 8.65
N ALA A 267 16.49 -9.59 8.93
CA ALA A 267 17.26 -10.75 8.48
C ALA A 267 16.67 -12.06 9.03
N ASP A 268 16.19 -12.05 10.29
CA ASP A 268 15.61 -13.22 10.95
C ASP A 268 14.28 -13.67 10.33
N LEU A 269 13.45 -12.71 9.92
CA LEU A 269 12.21 -12.99 9.20
C LEU A 269 12.51 -13.54 7.80
N ALA A 270 13.41 -12.89 7.07
CA ALA A 270 13.83 -13.33 5.74
C ALA A 270 14.41 -14.75 5.78
N SER A 271 15.23 -15.07 6.79
CA SER A 271 15.79 -16.40 7.00
C SER A 271 14.72 -17.47 7.22
N ARG A 272 13.79 -17.25 8.17
CA ARG A 272 12.69 -18.21 8.45
C ARG A 272 11.77 -18.44 7.25
N VAL A 273 11.48 -17.38 6.50
CA VAL A 273 10.68 -17.48 5.29
C VAL A 273 11.42 -18.22 4.18
N SER A 274 12.74 -18.04 4.07
CA SER A 274 13.57 -18.76 3.10
C SER A 274 13.69 -20.26 3.41
N ALA A 275 13.55 -20.65 4.69
CA ALA A 275 13.50 -22.06 5.09
C ALA A 275 12.16 -22.74 4.76
N GLY A 276 11.11 -21.96 4.46
CA GLY A 276 9.80 -22.45 4.04
C GLY A 276 9.62 -22.38 2.52
N LEU A 277 8.44 -21.94 2.07
CA LEU A 277 8.15 -21.73 0.64
C LEU A 277 7.87 -20.25 0.37
N SER A 278 8.58 -19.65 -0.58
CA SER A 278 8.36 -18.28 -1.05
C SER A 278 7.90 -18.29 -2.51
N VAL A 279 6.74 -17.71 -2.80
CA VAL A 279 6.14 -17.68 -4.14
C VAL A 279 5.73 -16.26 -4.53
N ALA A 280 6.08 -15.88 -5.75
CA ALA A 280 5.69 -14.61 -6.35
C ALA A 280 4.27 -14.68 -6.94
N LEU A 281 3.59 -13.53 -6.93
CA LEU A 281 2.37 -13.25 -7.67
C LEU A 281 2.62 -12.05 -8.57
N ASP A 282 2.66 -12.29 -9.87
CA ASP A 282 2.88 -11.27 -10.87
C ASP A 282 1.55 -10.69 -11.38
N PRO A 283 1.58 -9.50 -12.03
CA PRO A 283 0.41 -8.96 -12.68
C PRO A 283 -0.20 -9.93 -13.71
N PRO A 284 -1.53 -10.03 -13.81
CA PRO A 284 -2.20 -10.95 -14.72
C PRO A 284 -1.94 -10.62 -16.20
N ASP A 285 -1.69 -11.65 -16.99
CA ASP A 285 -1.71 -11.59 -18.46
C ASP A 285 -3.11 -11.28 -19.00
N TYR A 286 -3.23 -11.04 -20.31
CA TYR A 286 -4.50 -10.65 -20.93
C TYR A 286 -5.62 -11.67 -20.70
N GLU A 287 -5.35 -12.96 -20.90
CA GLU A 287 -6.33 -14.04 -20.71
C GLU A 287 -6.82 -14.08 -19.27
N THR A 288 -5.90 -13.96 -18.32
CA THR A 288 -6.22 -13.91 -16.89
C THR A 288 -7.05 -12.66 -16.56
N ARG A 289 -6.75 -11.50 -17.16
CA ARG A 289 -7.55 -10.28 -16.97
C ARG A 289 -8.97 -10.44 -17.51
N VAL A 290 -9.15 -11.05 -18.68
CA VAL A 290 -10.48 -11.38 -19.22
C VAL A 290 -11.26 -12.25 -18.23
N GLY A 291 -10.63 -13.30 -17.71
CA GLY A 291 -11.23 -14.16 -16.69
C GLY A 291 -11.59 -13.40 -15.41
N ILE A 292 -10.71 -12.53 -14.92
CA ILE A 292 -10.96 -11.70 -13.72
C ILE A 292 -12.16 -10.78 -13.94
N VAL A 293 -12.23 -10.07 -15.07
CA VAL A 293 -13.34 -9.16 -15.39
C VAL A 293 -14.66 -9.93 -15.47
N ARG A 294 -14.66 -11.09 -16.13
CA ARG A 294 -15.83 -11.98 -16.22
C ARG A 294 -16.29 -12.44 -14.83
N ALA A 295 -15.37 -12.91 -14.00
CA ALA A 295 -15.68 -13.35 -12.64
C ALA A 295 -16.22 -12.21 -11.76
N MET A 296 -15.68 -10.99 -11.91
CA MET A 296 -16.19 -9.81 -11.23
C MET A 296 -17.61 -9.44 -11.67
N ALA A 297 -17.88 -9.46 -12.97
CA ALA A 297 -19.20 -9.18 -13.53
C ALA A 297 -20.26 -10.15 -13.00
N VAL A 298 -19.96 -11.45 -13.01
CA VAL A 298 -20.82 -12.51 -12.45
C VAL A 298 -21.09 -12.27 -10.97
N ARG A 299 -20.03 -12.01 -10.17
CA ARG A 299 -20.15 -11.80 -8.73
C ARG A 299 -20.97 -10.56 -8.38
N MET A 300 -20.85 -9.51 -9.19
CA MET A 300 -21.59 -8.26 -9.02
C MET A 300 -22.98 -8.30 -9.67
N GLN A 301 -23.34 -9.41 -10.34
CA GLN A 301 -24.59 -9.56 -11.10
C GLN A 301 -24.79 -8.47 -12.15
N ILE A 302 -23.70 -8.05 -12.80
CA ILE A 302 -23.72 -7.04 -13.85
C ILE A 302 -23.71 -7.78 -15.20
N PRO A 303 -24.70 -7.55 -16.08
CA PRO A 303 -24.66 -8.05 -17.43
C PRO A 303 -23.60 -7.25 -18.21
N LEU A 304 -22.48 -7.90 -18.54
CA LEU A 304 -21.46 -7.37 -19.44
C LEU A 304 -21.33 -8.30 -20.64
N GLU A 305 -21.37 -7.72 -21.84
CA GLU A 305 -21.10 -8.44 -23.08
C GLU A 305 -19.61 -8.77 -23.21
N ASP A 306 -19.29 -9.84 -23.95
CA ASP A 306 -17.91 -10.31 -24.12
C ASP A 306 -17.00 -9.26 -24.75
N ASP A 307 -17.54 -8.41 -25.63
CA ASP A 307 -16.80 -7.30 -26.22
C ASP A 307 -16.40 -6.28 -25.16
N VAL A 308 -17.31 -5.89 -24.25
CA VAL A 308 -16.98 -4.97 -23.15
C VAL A 308 -15.94 -5.57 -22.22
N ILE A 309 -16.07 -6.86 -21.87
CA ILE A 309 -15.09 -7.59 -21.05
C ILE A 309 -13.71 -7.55 -21.71
N SER A 310 -13.65 -7.86 -22.99
CA SER A 310 -12.41 -7.89 -23.78
C SER A 310 -11.77 -6.50 -23.86
N ARG A 311 -12.58 -5.45 -24.03
CA ARG A 311 -12.12 -4.05 -24.06
C ARG A 311 -11.54 -3.60 -22.72
N VAL A 312 -12.21 -3.92 -21.60
CA VAL A 312 -11.68 -3.64 -20.26
C VAL A 312 -10.34 -4.35 -20.05
N ALA A 313 -10.26 -5.65 -20.35
CA ALA A 313 -9.03 -6.43 -20.17
C ALA A 313 -7.87 -5.98 -21.08
N GLN A 314 -8.19 -5.42 -22.26
CA GLN A 314 -7.20 -4.89 -23.19
C GLN A 314 -6.64 -3.53 -22.75
N GLN A 315 -7.51 -2.62 -22.31
CA GLN A 315 -7.10 -1.25 -21.96
C GLN A 315 -6.59 -1.11 -20.52
N VAL A 316 -7.20 -1.82 -19.57
CA VAL A 316 -6.85 -1.73 -18.15
C VAL A 316 -5.74 -2.74 -17.84
N VAL A 317 -4.51 -2.30 -18.05
CA VAL A 317 -3.30 -3.07 -17.73
C VAL A 317 -2.91 -2.85 -16.26
N GLY A 318 -2.35 -3.87 -15.62
CA GLY A 318 -1.85 -3.80 -14.25
C GLY A 318 -2.58 -4.76 -13.32
N SER A 319 -3.02 -4.27 -12.16
CA SER A 319 -3.50 -5.11 -11.07
C SER A 319 -5.02 -5.37 -11.09
N GLY A 320 -5.45 -6.43 -10.42
CA GLY A 320 -6.88 -6.72 -10.23
C GLY A 320 -7.65 -5.61 -9.51
N ARG A 321 -6.96 -4.76 -8.73
CA ARG A 321 -7.57 -3.56 -8.13
C ARG A 321 -7.96 -2.53 -9.19
N LEU A 322 -7.12 -2.33 -10.22
CA LEU A 322 -7.45 -1.44 -11.34
C LEU A 322 -8.63 -1.97 -12.15
N LEU A 323 -8.67 -3.28 -12.42
CA LEU A 323 -9.82 -3.91 -13.09
C LEU A 323 -11.12 -3.71 -12.30
N SER A 324 -11.09 -3.94 -10.99
CA SER A 324 -12.25 -3.69 -10.12
C SER A 324 -12.65 -2.21 -10.14
N GLY A 325 -11.69 -1.29 -10.14
CA GLY A 325 -11.96 0.15 -10.23
C GLY A 325 -12.61 0.55 -11.55
N ALA A 326 -12.15 -0.01 -12.67
CA ALA A 326 -12.72 0.22 -13.99
C ALA A 326 -14.16 -0.28 -14.08
N ILE A 327 -14.43 -1.50 -13.60
CA ILE A 327 -15.80 -2.06 -13.56
C ILE A 327 -16.71 -1.19 -12.69
N ASN A 328 -16.27 -0.80 -11.48
CA ASN A 328 -17.04 0.09 -10.62
C ASN A 328 -17.37 1.43 -11.31
N ARG A 329 -16.43 1.96 -12.10
CA ARG A 329 -16.66 3.20 -12.85
C ARG A 329 -17.65 3.01 -14.00
N LEU A 330 -17.61 1.87 -14.69
CA LEU A 330 -18.61 1.54 -15.71
C LEU A 330 -20.02 1.43 -15.12
N VAL A 331 -20.15 0.77 -13.97
CA VAL A 331 -21.43 0.66 -13.24
C VAL A 331 -21.93 2.05 -12.86
N ALA A 332 -21.08 2.88 -12.27
CA ALA A 332 -21.45 4.24 -11.89
C ALA A 332 -21.87 5.08 -13.11
N ALA A 333 -21.17 4.96 -14.24
CA ALA A 333 -21.52 5.66 -15.48
C ALA A 333 -22.87 5.18 -16.05
N SER A 334 -23.12 3.88 -16.06
CA SER A 334 -24.39 3.28 -16.47
C SER A 334 -25.55 3.76 -15.62
N MET A 335 -25.38 3.79 -14.29
CA MET A 335 -26.39 4.30 -13.35
C MET A 335 -26.65 5.80 -13.56
N ALA A 336 -25.61 6.60 -13.79
CA ALA A 336 -25.75 8.05 -13.98
C ALA A 336 -26.49 8.40 -15.28
N VAL A 337 -26.27 7.63 -16.35
CA VAL A 337 -26.90 7.86 -17.67
C VAL A 337 -28.23 7.10 -17.82
N GLY A 338 -28.48 6.09 -16.99
CA GLY A 338 -29.66 5.23 -17.08
C GLY A 338 -29.64 4.30 -18.30
N LYS A 339 -28.46 3.95 -18.81
CA LYS A 339 -28.27 3.11 -20.01
C LYS A 339 -27.45 1.85 -19.70
N PRO A 340 -27.66 0.73 -20.41
CA PRO A 340 -26.86 -0.47 -20.24
C PRO A 340 -25.38 -0.23 -20.58
N ILE A 341 -24.50 -1.06 -20.05
CA ILE A 341 -23.06 -0.98 -20.32
C ILE A 341 -22.77 -1.60 -21.69
N THR A 342 -22.77 -0.75 -22.73
CA THR A 342 -22.35 -1.10 -24.10
C THR A 342 -20.89 -0.71 -24.33
N VAL A 343 -20.28 -1.18 -25.42
CA VAL A 343 -18.92 -0.77 -25.84
C VAL A 343 -18.83 0.75 -26.00
N GLU A 344 -19.87 1.37 -26.57
CA GLU A 344 -19.97 2.82 -26.78
C GLU A 344 -19.92 3.63 -25.47
N LEU A 345 -20.59 3.13 -24.41
CA LEU A 345 -20.49 3.74 -23.08
C LEU A 345 -19.14 3.45 -22.44
N ALA A 346 -18.64 2.23 -22.61
CA ALA A 346 -17.47 1.76 -21.91
C ALA A 346 -16.18 2.44 -22.37
N GLU A 347 -16.05 2.70 -23.67
CA GLU A 347 -14.84 3.24 -24.28
C GLU A 347 -14.37 4.60 -23.71
N PRO A 348 -15.20 5.66 -23.69
CA PRO A 348 -14.78 6.94 -23.11
C PRO A 348 -14.52 6.83 -21.60
N VAL A 349 -15.26 5.99 -20.88
CA VAL A 349 -15.15 5.81 -19.43
C VAL A 349 -13.84 5.11 -19.05
N ILE A 350 -13.50 4.02 -19.75
CA ILE A 350 -12.25 3.28 -19.52
C ILE A 350 -11.05 4.11 -19.96
N ALA A 351 -11.14 4.82 -21.09
CA ALA A 351 -10.06 5.68 -21.55
C ALA A 351 -9.72 6.77 -20.52
N GLU A 352 -10.73 7.43 -19.96
CA GLU A 352 -10.53 8.41 -18.88
C GLU A 352 -9.99 7.77 -17.60
N PHE A 353 -10.50 6.60 -17.22
CA PHE A 353 -9.96 5.85 -16.08
C PHE A 353 -8.47 5.55 -16.25
N CYS A 354 -8.07 5.06 -17.42
CA CYS A 354 -6.68 4.72 -17.70
C CYS A 354 -5.80 5.97 -17.69
N ARG A 355 -6.25 7.11 -18.25
CA ARG A 355 -5.50 8.38 -18.19
C ARG A 355 -5.18 8.84 -16.78
N GLN A 356 -6.09 8.61 -15.83
CA GLN A 356 -5.92 9.01 -14.42
C GLN A 356 -4.98 8.07 -13.66
N HIS A 357 -4.89 6.80 -14.06
CA HIS A 357 -4.16 5.75 -13.33
C HIS A 357 -2.87 5.30 -14.03
N THR A 358 -2.59 5.80 -15.23
CA THR A 358 -1.29 5.59 -15.89
C THR A 358 -0.23 6.31 -15.05
N PRO A 359 0.76 5.59 -14.50
CA PRO A 359 1.86 6.22 -13.78
C PRO A 359 2.50 7.26 -14.69
N GLN A 360 2.73 8.47 -14.20
CA GLN A 360 3.57 9.41 -14.94
C GLN A 360 4.94 8.76 -15.08
N VAL A 361 5.35 8.46 -16.32
CA VAL A 361 6.69 7.97 -16.60
C VAL A 361 7.66 9.00 -16.04
N ARG A 362 8.57 8.59 -15.16
CA ARG A 362 9.60 9.49 -14.60
C ARG A 362 10.84 9.41 -15.46
N LEU A 363 11.68 10.44 -15.39
CA LEU A 363 12.96 10.48 -16.09
C LEU A 363 13.85 9.27 -15.75
N ALA A 364 13.79 8.80 -14.50
CA ALA A 364 14.51 7.62 -14.04
C ALA A 364 14.01 6.31 -14.65
N ASP A 365 12.72 6.21 -14.98
CA ASP A 365 12.16 5.00 -15.59
C ASP A 365 12.61 4.90 -17.06
N ILE A 366 12.62 6.02 -17.78
CA ILE A 366 13.16 6.10 -19.15
C ILE A 366 14.66 5.82 -19.18
N GLN A 367 15.41 6.39 -18.23
CA GLN A 367 16.85 6.12 -18.12
C GLN A 367 17.10 4.62 -17.96
N ARG A 368 16.36 3.96 -17.06
CA ARG A 368 16.51 2.52 -16.81
C ARG A 368 16.21 1.69 -18.06
N ALA A 369 15.09 1.95 -18.72
CA ALA A 369 14.69 1.20 -19.91
C ALA A 369 15.68 1.38 -21.07
N VAL A 370 16.18 2.60 -21.30
CA VAL A 370 17.24 2.88 -22.28
C VAL A 370 18.54 2.15 -21.89
N CYS A 371 18.92 2.17 -20.60
CA CYS A 371 20.10 1.44 -20.11
C CYS A 371 20.00 -0.07 -20.34
N GLU A 372 18.84 -0.68 -20.06
CA GLU A 372 18.60 -2.11 -20.24
C GLU A 372 18.63 -2.53 -21.71
N VAL A 373 17.97 -1.78 -22.59
CA VAL A 373 17.89 -2.12 -24.03
C VAL A 373 19.25 -2.00 -24.73
N PHE A 374 20.08 -1.03 -24.32
CA PHE A 374 21.35 -0.73 -24.98
C PHE A 374 22.59 -1.16 -24.20
N GLY A 375 22.43 -1.77 -23.02
CA GLY A 375 23.54 -2.20 -22.18
C GLY A 375 24.46 -1.06 -21.72
N VAL A 376 23.93 0.16 -21.57
CA VAL A 376 24.70 1.34 -21.14
C VAL A 376 24.48 1.63 -19.66
N GLU A 377 25.53 1.98 -18.93
CA GLU A 377 25.38 2.36 -17.53
C GLU A 377 24.61 3.69 -17.37
N SER A 378 23.81 3.80 -16.31
CA SER A 378 23.08 5.03 -15.97
C SER A 378 24.01 6.22 -15.74
N SER A 379 25.19 5.97 -15.16
CA SER A 379 26.29 6.94 -14.99
C SER A 379 26.75 7.52 -16.34
N SER A 380 26.82 6.67 -17.37
CA SER A 380 27.27 7.04 -18.71
C SER A 380 26.27 7.97 -19.40
N LEU A 381 24.97 7.75 -19.23
CA LEU A 381 23.93 8.65 -19.73
C LEU A 381 23.96 10.03 -19.06
N LYS A 382 24.50 10.16 -17.84
CA LYS A 382 24.71 11.45 -17.15
C LYS A 382 26.08 12.08 -17.39
N SER A 383 26.99 11.36 -18.04
CA SER A 383 28.37 11.83 -18.25
C SER A 383 28.50 12.91 -19.33
N GLN A 384 29.65 13.57 -19.35
CA GLN A 384 30.01 14.51 -20.41
C GLN A 384 30.52 13.82 -21.69
N ARG A 385 30.65 12.48 -21.70
CA ARG A 385 31.17 11.72 -22.86
C ARG A 385 30.32 11.95 -24.11
N LYS A 386 30.99 12.27 -25.21
CA LYS A 386 30.40 12.57 -26.53
C LYS A 386 30.53 11.42 -27.55
N THR A 387 31.06 10.27 -27.13
CA THR A 387 31.14 9.08 -27.99
C THR A 387 29.74 8.65 -28.45
N ARG A 388 29.61 8.25 -29.71
CA ARG A 388 28.30 7.96 -30.35
C ARG A 388 27.50 6.91 -29.57
N ALA A 389 28.20 5.86 -29.10
CA ALA A 389 27.65 4.78 -28.26
C ALA A 389 26.98 5.24 -26.95
N VAL A 390 27.29 6.45 -26.45
CA VAL A 390 26.66 7.01 -25.25
C VAL A 390 25.77 8.20 -25.59
N ALA A 391 26.16 9.01 -26.57
CA ALA A 391 25.45 10.21 -26.97
C ALA A 391 24.09 9.90 -27.63
N GLU A 392 24.01 8.88 -28.49
CA GLU A 392 22.75 8.53 -29.16
C GLU A 392 21.70 7.93 -28.20
N PRO A 393 22.02 6.94 -27.35
CA PRO A 393 21.09 6.47 -26.32
C PRO A 393 20.65 7.59 -25.37
N ARG A 394 21.55 8.52 -25.01
CA ARG A 394 21.20 9.68 -24.17
C ARG A 394 20.21 10.62 -24.86
N MET A 395 20.44 10.93 -26.13
CA MET A 395 19.53 11.80 -26.90
C MET A 395 18.18 11.12 -27.11
N LEU A 396 18.15 9.80 -27.33
CA LEU A 396 16.92 9.02 -27.38
C LEU A 396 16.17 9.09 -26.03
N ALA A 397 16.88 8.92 -24.91
CA ALA A 397 16.30 9.05 -23.58
C ALA A 397 15.68 10.44 -23.35
N MET A 398 16.34 11.51 -23.81
CA MET A 398 15.78 12.88 -23.76
C MET A 398 14.54 13.05 -24.63
N TRP A 399 14.52 12.46 -25.84
CA TRP A 399 13.36 12.50 -26.73
C TRP A 399 12.17 11.72 -26.15
N LEU A 400 12.42 10.52 -25.62
CA LEU A 400 11.41 9.74 -24.87
C LEU A 400 10.91 10.52 -23.66
N ALA A 401 11.81 11.18 -22.93
CA ALA A 401 11.45 12.00 -21.77
C ALA A 401 10.49 13.14 -22.15
N ARG A 402 10.69 13.77 -23.30
CA ARG A 402 9.78 14.79 -23.82
C ARG A 402 8.40 14.27 -24.20
N ARG A 403 8.31 13.01 -24.61
CA ARG A 403 7.09 12.41 -25.14
C ARG A 403 6.25 11.72 -24.08
N TYR A 404 6.89 11.12 -23.08
CA TYR A 404 6.22 10.26 -22.10
C TYR A 404 6.20 10.85 -20.68
N THR A 405 6.91 11.95 -20.41
CA THR A 405 6.92 12.61 -19.10
C THR A 405 6.38 14.04 -19.19
N ARG A 406 6.04 14.62 -18.03
CA ARG A 406 5.65 16.04 -17.91
C ARG A 406 6.83 16.97 -17.60
N ALA A 407 8.06 16.46 -17.62
CA ALA A 407 9.24 17.24 -17.23
C ALA A 407 9.51 18.39 -18.21
N ALA A 408 9.91 19.54 -17.66
CA ALA A 408 10.34 20.69 -18.43
C ALA A 408 11.68 20.40 -19.15
N LEU A 409 11.97 21.15 -20.21
CA LEU A 409 13.23 21.00 -20.96
C LEU A 409 14.48 21.18 -20.09
N SER A 410 14.42 22.10 -19.12
CA SER A 410 15.47 22.30 -18.12
C SER A 410 15.63 21.09 -17.21
N GLU A 411 14.53 20.56 -16.67
CA GLU A 411 14.54 19.39 -15.78
C GLU A 411 15.09 18.14 -16.47
N ILE A 412 14.72 17.91 -17.73
CA ILE A 412 15.27 16.82 -18.54
C ILE A 412 16.78 17.00 -18.73
N GLY A 413 17.21 18.21 -19.10
CA GLY A 413 18.62 18.54 -19.27
C GLY A 413 19.42 18.32 -17.99
N ASP A 414 18.90 18.80 -16.86
CA ASP A 414 19.49 18.65 -15.53
C ASP A 414 19.65 17.18 -15.14
N PHE A 415 18.60 16.38 -15.35
CA PHE A 415 18.60 14.95 -15.03
C PHE A 415 19.67 14.17 -15.81
N PHE A 416 19.86 14.47 -17.10
CA PHE A 416 20.84 13.81 -17.97
C PHE A 416 22.22 14.51 -17.99
N GLY A 417 22.64 15.02 -16.83
CA GLY A 417 23.99 15.53 -16.61
C GLY A 417 24.15 17.05 -16.79
N ARG A 418 23.17 17.84 -16.32
CA ARG A 418 23.19 19.32 -16.38
C ARG A 418 23.39 19.86 -17.80
N ARG A 419 22.65 19.28 -18.74
CA ARG A 419 22.64 19.69 -20.14
C ARG A 419 21.71 20.87 -20.33
N SER A 420 22.06 21.75 -21.27
CA SER A 420 21.19 22.87 -21.62
C SER A 420 19.86 22.39 -22.20
N HIS A 421 18.80 23.18 -22.00
CA HIS A 421 17.50 22.95 -22.64
C HIS A 421 17.65 22.82 -24.18
N SER A 422 18.59 23.56 -24.78
CA SER A 422 18.88 23.50 -26.23
C SER A 422 19.41 22.14 -26.67
N THR A 423 20.10 21.41 -25.80
CA THR A 423 20.53 20.02 -26.06
C THR A 423 19.33 19.10 -26.16
N VAL A 424 18.34 19.26 -25.27
CA VAL A 424 17.09 18.48 -25.28
C VAL A 424 16.28 18.80 -26.54
N VAL A 425 16.17 20.07 -26.94
CA VAL A 425 15.53 20.47 -28.20
C VAL A 425 16.24 19.87 -29.42
N SER A 426 17.56 19.83 -29.41
CA SER A 426 18.36 19.24 -30.50
C SER A 426 18.16 17.73 -30.58
N ALA A 427 18.11 17.05 -29.44
CA ALA A 427 17.74 15.64 -29.36
C ALA A 427 16.35 15.40 -29.92
N GLN A 428 15.39 16.26 -29.58
CA GLN A 428 14.03 16.15 -30.06
C GLN A 428 13.96 16.23 -31.59
N LYS A 429 14.53 17.28 -32.18
CA LYS A 429 14.58 17.47 -33.63
C LYS A 429 15.27 16.34 -34.37
N LYS A 430 16.37 15.80 -33.81
CA LYS A 430 17.11 14.68 -34.42
C LYS A 430 16.22 13.44 -34.51
N PHE A 431 15.60 13.04 -33.41
CA PHE A 431 14.81 11.79 -33.36
C PHE A 431 13.46 11.91 -34.06
N ASP A 432 12.82 13.08 -34.06
CA ASP A 432 11.61 13.31 -34.87
C ASP A 432 11.91 13.11 -36.37
N LYS A 433 13.08 13.58 -36.85
CA LYS A 433 13.53 13.38 -38.22
C LYS A 433 13.88 11.91 -38.52
N LEU A 434 14.55 11.23 -37.60
CA LEU A 434 14.90 9.81 -37.77
C LEU A 434 13.66 8.93 -37.82
N ILE A 435 12.68 9.14 -36.94
CA ILE A 435 11.40 8.42 -36.97
C ILE A 435 10.67 8.67 -38.30
N SER A 436 10.55 9.93 -38.73
CA SER A 436 9.83 10.27 -39.96
C SER A 436 10.48 9.72 -41.24
N ALA A 437 11.79 9.46 -41.18
CA ALA A 437 12.57 8.96 -42.31
C ALA A 437 12.84 7.43 -42.24
N HIS A 438 12.26 6.72 -41.27
CA HIS A 438 12.61 5.31 -40.96
C HIS A 438 14.14 5.10 -40.88
N GLY A 439 14.79 6.02 -40.17
CA GLY A 439 16.24 6.10 -40.06
C GLY A 439 16.81 5.21 -38.96
N GLU A 440 18.12 5.01 -39.05
CA GLU A 440 18.88 4.15 -38.15
C GLU A 440 19.64 4.92 -37.09
N MET A 441 19.90 4.26 -35.96
CA MET A 441 20.79 4.72 -34.92
C MET A 441 21.86 3.70 -34.58
N VAL A 442 22.96 4.18 -34.02
CA VAL A 442 24.13 3.37 -33.66
C VAL A 442 24.18 3.20 -32.15
N VAL A 443 24.30 1.95 -31.71
CA VAL A 443 24.42 1.55 -30.31
C VAL A 443 25.62 0.64 -30.17
N GLY A 444 26.68 1.13 -29.51
CA GLY A 444 27.95 0.42 -29.51
C GLY A 444 28.47 0.27 -30.94
N ASP A 445 28.66 -0.98 -31.37
CA ASP A 445 29.10 -1.36 -32.72
C ASP A 445 27.94 -1.83 -33.62
N GLN A 446 26.69 -1.79 -33.14
CA GLN A 446 25.51 -2.25 -33.87
C GLN A 446 24.66 -1.08 -34.37
N VAL A 447 24.01 -1.29 -35.51
CA VAL A 447 23.04 -0.37 -36.11
C VAL A 447 21.65 -0.95 -35.94
N CYS A 448 20.70 -0.16 -35.44
CA CYS A 448 19.31 -0.59 -35.32
C CYS A 448 18.34 0.48 -35.81
N GLN A 449 17.17 0.03 -36.27
CA GLN A 449 16.08 0.90 -36.66
C GLN A 449 15.54 1.62 -35.43
N VAL A 450 15.39 2.94 -35.51
CA VAL A 450 14.96 3.76 -34.36
C VAL A 450 13.57 3.34 -33.88
N GLU A 451 12.68 2.95 -34.78
CA GLU A 451 11.33 2.48 -34.44
C GLU A 451 11.34 1.16 -33.67
N GLU A 452 12.22 0.24 -34.05
CA GLU A 452 12.41 -1.02 -33.32
C GLU A 452 13.01 -0.77 -31.94
N ALA A 453 13.98 0.14 -31.86
CA ALA A 453 14.57 0.55 -30.60
C ALA A 453 13.53 1.16 -29.65
N VAL A 454 12.66 2.04 -30.16
CA VAL A 454 11.55 2.63 -29.39
C VAL A 454 10.52 1.59 -28.97
N ARG A 455 10.23 0.58 -29.79
CA ARG A 455 9.29 -0.51 -29.41
C ARG A 455 9.84 -1.42 -28.32
N ARG A 456 11.16 -1.57 -28.24
CA ARG A 456 11.83 -2.39 -27.22
C ARG A 456 11.91 -1.68 -25.86
N ILE A 457 11.76 -0.36 -25.83
CA ILE A 457 11.79 0.52 -24.65
C ILE A 457 10.36 0.76 -24.18
#